data_AF-A0A8S1JVP0-F1
#
_entry.id   AF-A0A8S1JVP0-F1
#
_cell.length_a   1.000
_cell.length_b   1.000
_cell.length_c   1.000
_cell.angle_alpha   90.00
_cell.angle_beta   90.00
_cell.angle_gamma   90.00
#
_symmetry.space_group_name_H-M   'P 1'
#
loop_
_entity.id
_entity.type
_entity.pdbx_description
1 polymer ?
#
loop_
_entity_poly.entity_id
_entity_poly.type
_entity_poly.pdbx_seq_one_letter_code
_entity_poly.pdbx_strand_id
1 'polypeptide(L)'
;MEAYSKFDFDRNENFQQYLLNVYPLPPNLDKIKRKWYKKYIDPEFDINQEFQNPSQNTQSQENQKPQKQENYQQPQQSQQQQQYNQNRQQLSSIPICTIIEGMLKVLYFPALLFLLSPQLQKFLNFGSVFICLLGIYRLQGLPKRNHIQEYIHKIIQLEFTSNIFYIFSLFTIDSFAFQLPIALHFMVGAAEFWKQINHEDGISLKIANYIKNNRTEIILTKQKIEIYLFLYSVFGIFIKKTSFIHAMIIFQNVLLKTKFNINMINAQAYIRVWYADKLSENRILPEGLRKILSLIWKGYEKLLHLF
;
A
#
# COMPACT_ATOMS: atom_id res chain seq x y z
N MET A 1 -3.11 -39.65 11.61
CA MET A 1 -3.57 -38.59 12.54
C MET A 1 -2.72 -38.46 13.80
N GLU A 2 -2.22 -39.54 14.41
CA GLU A 2 -1.33 -39.44 15.59
C GLU A 2 -0.04 -38.63 15.36
N ALA A 3 0.47 -38.58 14.13
CA ALA A 3 1.69 -37.84 13.80
C ALA A 3 1.52 -36.31 13.94
N TYR A 4 0.33 -35.77 13.62
CA TYR A 4 0.05 -34.33 13.73
C TYR A 4 -0.04 -33.88 15.19
N SER A 5 -0.72 -34.65 16.05
CA SER A 5 -0.86 -34.33 17.48
C SER A 5 0.44 -34.47 18.25
N LYS A 6 1.37 -35.31 17.76
CA LYS A 6 2.72 -35.50 18.33
C LYS A 6 3.77 -34.55 17.75
N PHE A 7 3.42 -33.72 16.75
CA PHE A 7 4.37 -32.81 16.12
C PHE A 7 4.60 -31.57 16.99
N ASP A 8 5.87 -31.31 17.34
CA ASP A 8 6.25 -30.17 18.16
C ASP A 8 6.36 -28.89 17.33
N PHE A 9 5.22 -28.20 17.20
CA PHE A 9 5.14 -26.91 16.50
C PHE A 9 5.92 -25.80 17.21
N ASP A 10 6.05 -25.87 18.53
CA ASP A 10 6.60 -24.77 19.31
C ASP A 10 8.13 -24.75 19.21
N ARG A 11 8.76 -25.91 19.01
CA ARG A 11 10.21 -26.04 18.76
C ARG A 11 10.61 -26.08 17.29
N ASN A 12 9.65 -26.09 16.36
CA ASN A 12 9.96 -26.14 14.93
C ASN A 12 10.32 -24.76 14.37
N GLU A 13 11.61 -24.52 14.11
CA GLU A 13 12.13 -23.22 13.63
C GLU A 13 11.46 -22.75 12.33
N ASN A 14 11.18 -23.66 11.38
CA ASN A 14 10.54 -23.31 10.11
C ASN A 14 9.08 -22.90 10.30
N PHE A 15 8.37 -23.51 11.26
CA PHE A 15 7.01 -23.09 11.62
C PHE A 15 7.00 -21.75 12.35
N GLN A 16 7.95 -21.51 13.26
CA GLN A 16 8.07 -20.23 13.97
C GLN A 16 8.37 -19.07 13.00
N GLN A 17 9.29 -19.27 12.05
CA GLN A 17 9.56 -18.30 10.97
C GLN A 17 8.34 -18.06 10.09
N TYR A 18 7.57 -19.10 9.78
CA TYR A 18 6.31 -18.95 9.07
C TYR A 18 5.29 -18.13 9.88
N LEU A 19 5.19 -18.35 11.19
CA LEU A 19 4.26 -17.65 12.08
C LEU A 19 4.53 -16.14 12.18
N LEU A 20 5.81 -15.74 12.18
CA LEU A 20 6.23 -14.32 12.18
C LEU A 20 5.74 -13.56 10.95
N ASN A 21 5.61 -14.24 9.81
CA ASN A 21 5.12 -13.65 8.56
C ASN A 21 3.57 -13.56 8.48
N VAL A 22 2.85 -14.09 9.47
CA VAL A 22 1.37 -14.10 9.52
C VAL A 22 0.83 -13.06 10.52
N TYR A 23 1.64 -12.06 10.91
CA TYR A 23 1.25 -11.08 11.93
C TYR A 23 0.25 -10.02 11.38
N PRO A 24 -0.80 -9.64 12.14
CA PRO A 24 -1.15 -10.08 13.49
C PRO A 24 -1.76 -11.49 13.54
N LEU A 25 -1.42 -12.25 14.59
CA LEU A 25 -1.84 -13.64 14.76
C LEU A 25 -3.38 -13.78 14.70
N PRO A 26 -3.92 -14.59 13.77
CA PRO A 26 -5.35 -14.86 13.70
C PRO A 26 -5.84 -15.67 14.92
N PRO A 27 -7.12 -15.57 15.30
CA PRO A 27 -7.68 -16.30 16.44
C PRO A 27 -7.69 -17.84 16.27
N ASN A 28 -7.49 -18.36 15.05
CA ASN A 28 -7.55 -19.80 14.75
C ASN A 28 -6.16 -20.38 14.41
N LEU A 29 -5.29 -20.48 15.43
CA LEU A 29 -3.93 -21.04 15.31
C LEU A 29 -3.92 -22.49 14.80
N ASP A 30 -4.89 -23.32 15.19
CA ASP A 30 -4.94 -24.72 14.76
C ASP A 30 -5.15 -24.84 13.24
N LYS A 31 -5.98 -23.98 12.65
CA LYS A 31 -6.19 -23.95 11.19
C LYS A 31 -4.91 -23.59 10.44
N ILE A 32 -4.05 -22.78 11.04
CA ILE A 32 -2.75 -22.38 10.48
C ILE A 32 -1.75 -23.54 10.61
N LYS A 33 -1.68 -24.19 11.78
CA LYS A 33 -0.86 -25.38 12.03
C LYS A 33 -1.20 -26.51 11.04
N ARG A 34 -2.48 -26.83 10.84
CA ARG A 34 -2.94 -27.85 9.88
C ARG A 34 -2.57 -27.53 8.42
N LYS A 35 -2.79 -26.28 8.00
CA LYS A 35 -2.45 -25.85 6.63
C LYS A 35 -0.95 -25.93 6.37
N TRP A 36 -0.14 -25.52 7.35
CA TRP A 36 1.31 -25.58 7.25
C TRP A 36 1.80 -27.03 7.25
N TYR A 37 1.28 -27.86 8.17
CA TYR A 37 1.63 -29.28 8.28
C TYR A 37 1.31 -30.04 6.99
N LYS A 38 0.12 -29.81 6.40
CA LYS A 38 -0.23 -30.40 5.10
C LYS A 38 0.76 -29.99 4.01
N LYS A 39 1.13 -28.72 3.98
CA LYS A 39 1.96 -28.18 2.90
C LYS A 39 3.41 -28.65 2.95
N TYR A 40 3.97 -28.85 4.15
CA TYR A 40 5.41 -29.04 4.32
C TYR A 40 5.83 -30.36 4.99
N ILE A 41 4.92 -31.05 5.67
CA ILE A 41 5.23 -32.30 6.38
C ILE A 41 4.49 -33.48 5.77
N ASP A 42 3.17 -33.35 5.56
CA ASP A 42 2.31 -34.45 5.10
C ASP A 42 1.25 -33.98 4.09
N PRO A 43 1.54 -34.01 2.78
CA PRO A 43 0.63 -33.58 1.72
C PRO A 43 -0.71 -34.32 1.68
N GLU A 44 -0.76 -35.55 2.21
CA GLU A 44 -1.96 -36.39 2.27
C GLU A 44 -2.83 -36.08 3.49
N PHE A 45 -2.36 -35.23 4.40
CA PHE A 45 -3.11 -34.81 5.58
C PHE A 45 -4.45 -34.15 5.21
N ASP A 46 -5.56 -34.71 5.70
CA ASP A 46 -6.89 -34.16 5.50
C ASP A 46 -7.18 -33.04 6.52
N ILE A 47 -7.47 -31.84 6.02
CA ILE A 47 -7.72 -30.64 6.83
C ILE A 47 -9.18 -30.61 7.33
N ASN A 48 -10.08 -31.39 6.72
CA ASN A 48 -11.52 -31.32 6.96
C ASN A 48 -12.04 -32.31 8.02
N GLN A 49 -11.18 -33.13 8.63
CA GLN A 49 -11.56 -33.91 9.81
C GLN A 49 -11.62 -33.00 11.04
N GLU A 50 -12.83 -32.55 11.37
CA GLU A 50 -13.16 -31.92 12.65
C GLU A 50 -12.75 -32.87 13.78
N PHE A 51 -11.80 -32.43 14.62
CA PHE A 51 -11.57 -33.10 15.89
C PHE A 51 -12.74 -32.74 16.81
N GLN A 52 -13.64 -33.71 17.02
CA GLN A 52 -14.46 -33.73 18.21
C GLN A 52 -13.54 -33.81 19.44
N ASN A 53 -13.84 -32.99 20.45
CA ASN A 53 -13.11 -32.93 21.71
C ASN A 53 -12.85 -34.34 22.29
N PRO A 54 -11.66 -34.63 22.82
CA PRO A 54 -11.39 -35.92 23.42
C PRO A 54 -12.00 -35.97 24.81
N SER A 55 -13.14 -36.63 24.93
CA SER A 55 -13.60 -37.24 26.18
C SER A 55 -14.40 -38.48 25.82
N GLN A 56 -14.00 -39.60 26.43
CA GLN A 56 -14.63 -40.93 26.46
C GLN A 56 -14.20 -41.95 25.38
N ASN A 57 -13.24 -42.78 25.78
CA ASN A 57 -13.41 -44.22 26.03
C ASN A 57 -13.83 -45.21 24.89
N THR A 58 -12.87 -46.10 24.57
CA THR A 58 -12.95 -47.58 24.52
C THR A 58 -13.03 -48.30 23.15
N GLN A 59 -11.95 -49.09 22.91
CA GLN A 59 -11.86 -50.47 22.39
C GLN A 59 -11.95 -50.83 20.89
N SER A 60 -10.98 -51.73 20.54
CA SER A 60 -10.97 -52.77 19.48
C SER A 60 -10.63 -52.29 18.06
N GLN A 61 -9.82 -52.94 17.22
CA GLN A 61 -9.34 -54.33 17.16
C GLN A 61 -8.14 -54.45 16.18
N GLU A 62 -7.36 -55.52 16.33
CA GLU A 62 -6.23 -55.97 15.50
C GLU A 62 -6.61 -56.30 14.03
N ASN A 63 -5.69 -56.06 13.07
CA ASN A 63 -5.21 -57.10 12.16
C ASN A 63 -4.00 -56.67 11.28
N GLN A 64 -3.19 -57.66 10.92
CA GLN A 64 -1.83 -57.59 10.38
C GLN A 64 -1.73 -57.70 8.84
N LYS A 65 -0.76 -56.95 8.24
CA LYS A 65 0.20 -57.26 7.12
C LYS A 65 -0.30 -57.76 5.73
N PRO A 66 0.54 -57.75 4.65
CA PRO A 66 1.68 -56.89 4.27
C PRO A 66 1.72 -56.44 2.77
N GLN A 67 2.63 -55.49 2.50
CA GLN A 67 3.37 -55.14 1.26
C GLN A 67 2.99 -55.73 -0.12
N LYS A 68 2.81 -54.83 -1.10
CA LYS A 68 3.25 -55.03 -2.50
C LYS A 68 3.96 -53.77 -3.02
N GLN A 69 5.24 -53.94 -3.36
CA GLN A 69 6.01 -53.04 -4.21
C GLN A 69 5.55 -53.24 -5.66
N GLU A 70 5.11 -52.16 -6.31
CA GLU A 70 5.15 -52.09 -7.77
C GLU A 70 5.86 -50.81 -8.21
N ASN A 71 6.85 -51.06 -9.04
CA ASN A 71 7.77 -50.16 -9.71
C ASN A 71 7.01 -49.52 -10.88
N TYR A 72 6.86 -48.19 -10.91
CA TYR A 72 6.40 -47.49 -12.12
C TYR A 72 7.34 -46.34 -12.47
N GLN A 73 7.88 -46.46 -13.67
CA GLN A 73 8.73 -45.53 -14.38
C GLN A 73 8.02 -44.19 -14.64
N GLN A 74 8.82 -43.12 -14.61
CA GLN A 74 8.47 -41.75 -14.95
C GLN A 74 7.74 -41.60 -16.30
N PRO A 75 6.77 -40.67 -16.38
CA PRO A 75 6.57 -39.85 -17.58
C PRO A 75 7.03 -38.42 -17.28
N GLN A 76 8.15 -38.03 -17.88
CA GLN A 76 8.82 -36.74 -17.68
C GLN A 76 8.18 -35.57 -18.46
N GLN A 77 6.85 -35.53 -18.59
CA GLN A 77 6.12 -34.51 -19.38
C GLN A 77 5.19 -33.59 -18.57
N SER A 78 5.19 -33.64 -17.23
CA SER A 78 4.21 -32.90 -16.40
C SER A 78 4.67 -31.52 -15.92
N GLN A 79 5.89 -31.05 -16.23
CA GLN A 79 6.41 -29.81 -15.64
C GLN A 79 5.92 -28.51 -16.32
N GLN A 80 5.48 -28.53 -17.59
CA GLN A 80 4.93 -27.32 -18.23
C GLN A 80 3.45 -27.06 -17.90
N GLN A 81 2.66 -28.07 -17.53
CA GLN A 81 1.26 -27.86 -17.14
C GLN A 81 1.08 -27.45 -15.67
N GLN A 82 2.03 -27.79 -14.78
CA GLN A 82 1.94 -27.37 -13.38
C GLN A 82 2.24 -25.88 -13.17
N GLN A 83 3.07 -25.27 -14.02
CA GLN A 83 3.37 -23.83 -13.94
C GLN A 83 2.16 -22.97 -14.39
N TYR A 84 1.38 -23.45 -15.37
CA TYR A 84 0.16 -22.78 -15.83
C TYR A 84 -0.98 -22.85 -14.81
N ASN A 85 -1.11 -23.98 -14.09
CA ASN A 85 -2.12 -24.13 -13.04
C ASN A 85 -1.76 -23.41 -11.73
N GLN A 86 -0.47 -23.25 -11.39
CA GLN A 86 -0.05 -22.43 -10.25
C GLN A 86 -0.34 -20.94 -10.46
N ASN A 87 -0.12 -20.42 -11.68
CA ASN A 87 -0.47 -19.02 -12.01
C ASN A 87 -1.98 -18.78 -11.97
N ARG A 88 -2.82 -19.73 -12.42
CA ARG A 88 -4.29 -19.63 -12.27
C ARG A 88 -4.75 -19.69 -10.80
N GLN A 89 -4.06 -20.44 -9.94
CA GLN A 89 -4.41 -20.53 -8.53
C GLN A 89 -3.95 -19.31 -7.70
N GLN A 90 -2.98 -18.52 -8.18
CA GLN A 90 -2.63 -17.25 -7.53
C GLN A 90 -3.68 -16.15 -7.80
N LEU A 91 -4.20 -16.06 -9.03
CA LEU A 91 -5.27 -15.11 -9.36
C LEU A 91 -6.55 -15.34 -8.53
N SER A 92 -6.89 -16.59 -8.21
CA SER A 92 -8.09 -16.93 -7.43
C SER A 92 -7.99 -16.61 -5.93
N SER A 93 -6.85 -16.10 -5.46
CA SER A 93 -6.63 -15.70 -4.06
C SER A 93 -6.66 -14.19 -3.82
N ILE A 94 -6.70 -13.36 -4.87
CA ILE A 94 -6.71 -11.91 -4.73
C ILE A 94 -8.14 -11.43 -4.43
N PRO A 95 -8.38 -10.69 -3.34
CA PRO A 95 -9.70 -10.16 -3.04
C PRO A 95 -10.20 -9.25 -4.17
N ILE A 96 -11.46 -9.40 -4.59
CA ILE A 96 -12.09 -8.63 -5.68
C ILE A 96 -11.89 -7.12 -5.49
N CYS A 97 -11.98 -6.63 -4.25
CA CYS A 97 -11.75 -5.22 -3.93
C CYS A 97 -10.36 -4.72 -4.36
N THR A 98 -9.33 -5.56 -4.23
CA THR A 98 -7.95 -5.23 -4.66
C THR A 98 -7.85 -5.14 -6.18
N ILE A 99 -8.57 -6.02 -6.89
CA ILE A 99 -8.61 -6.00 -8.36
C ILE A 99 -9.30 -4.72 -8.85
N ILE A 100 -10.45 -4.37 -8.26
CA ILE A 100 -11.19 -3.15 -8.60
C ILE A 100 -10.35 -1.90 -8.30
N GLU A 101 -9.78 -1.79 -7.09
CA GLU A 101 -8.90 -0.68 -6.71
C GLU A 101 -7.71 -0.56 -7.66
N GLY A 102 -7.06 -1.67 -7.98
CA GLY A 102 -5.90 -1.71 -8.87
C GLY A 102 -6.22 -1.28 -10.29
N MET A 103 -7.32 -1.79 -10.85
CA MET A 103 -7.77 -1.43 -12.19
C MET A 103 -8.16 0.05 -12.28
N LEU A 104 -8.83 0.59 -11.27
CA LEU A 104 -9.16 2.01 -11.24
C LEU A 104 -7.92 2.91 -11.21
N LYS A 105 -6.85 2.51 -10.50
CA LYS A 105 -5.57 3.23 -10.53
C LYS A 105 -4.89 3.18 -11.90
N VAL A 106 -4.98 2.05 -12.60
CA VAL A 106 -4.44 1.93 -13.97
C VAL A 106 -5.23 2.84 -14.93
N LEU A 107 -6.56 2.81 -14.86
CA LEU A 107 -7.45 3.65 -15.68
C LEU A 107 -7.33 5.14 -15.38
N TYR A 108 -6.89 5.50 -14.17
CA TYR A 108 -6.67 6.89 -13.78
C TYR A 108 -5.67 7.62 -14.69
N PHE A 109 -4.62 6.95 -15.18
CA PHE A 109 -3.58 7.62 -16.00
C PHE A 109 -4.05 8.03 -17.40
N PRO A 110 -4.69 7.15 -18.19
CA PRO A 110 -5.36 7.56 -19.41
C PRO A 110 -6.36 8.69 -19.13
N ALA A 111 -7.20 8.55 -18.09
CA ALA A 111 -8.19 9.57 -17.76
C ALA A 111 -7.56 10.92 -17.41
N LEU A 112 -6.41 10.93 -16.73
CA LEU A 112 -5.62 12.11 -16.40
C LEU A 112 -5.03 12.78 -17.66
N LEU A 113 -4.58 12.01 -18.64
CA LEU A 113 -4.00 12.52 -19.90
C LEU A 113 -5.05 13.09 -20.85
N PHE A 114 -6.26 12.52 -20.86
CA PHE A 114 -7.37 12.98 -21.70
C PHE A 114 -8.25 14.05 -21.03
N LEU A 115 -7.74 14.72 -19.98
CA LEU A 115 -8.41 15.84 -19.31
C LEU A 115 -8.47 17.09 -20.20
N LEU A 116 -9.40 17.09 -21.16
CA LEU A 116 -9.67 18.23 -22.03
C LEU A 116 -10.71 19.19 -21.44
N SER A 117 -11.44 18.79 -20.38
CA SER A 117 -12.51 19.62 -19.80
C SER A 117 -12.47 19.68 -18.25
N PRO A 118 -12.85 20.83 -17.64
CA PRO A 118 -12.95 20.97 -16.19
C PRO A 118 -13.97 20.01 -15.54
N GLN A 119 -15.02 19.63 -16.28
CA GLN A 119 -16.02 18.67 -15.79
C GLN A 119 -15.43 17.26 -15.65
N LEU A 120 -14.61 16.83 -16.62
CA LEU A 120 -13.90 15.56 -16.55
C LEU A 120 -12.89 15.54 -15.39
N GLN A 121 -12.26 16.69 -15.09
CA GLN A 121 -11.38 16.81 -13.93
C GLN A 121 -12.12 16.59 -12.60
N LYS A 122 -13.32 17.17 -12.44
CA LYS A 122 -14.15 16.93 -11.25
C LYS A 122 -14.58 15.47 -11.14
N PHE A 123 -14.94 14.84 -12.26
CA PHE A 123 -15.26 13.41 -12.29
C PHE A 123 -14.06 12.55 -11.89
N LEU A 124 -12.85 12.88 -12.38
CA LEU A 124 -11.61 12.22 -12.01
C LEU A 124 -11.29 12.38 -10.52
N ASN A 125 -11.55 13.56 -9.94
CA ASN A 125 -11.40 13.80 -8.50
C ASN A 125 -12.35 12.90 -7.69
N PHE A 126 -13.62 12.77 -8.10
CA PHE A 126 -14.56 11.83 -7.47
C PHE A 126 -14.05 10.37 -7.56
N GLY A 127 -13.59 9.96 -8.74
CA GLY A 127 -12.97 8.64 -8.92
C GLY A 127 -11.76 8.43 -8.00
N SER A 128 -10.95 9.47 -7.80
CA SER A 128 -9.79 9.43 -6.90
C SER A 128 -10.17 9.26 -5.43
N VAL A 129 -11.24 9.94 -4.99
CA VAL A 129 -11.80 9.73 -3.65
C VAL A 129 -12.27 8.28 -3.50
N PHE A 130 -12.98 7.76 -4.50
CA PHE A 130 -13.46 6.38 -4.49
C PHE A 130 -12.30 5.35 -4.42
N ILE A 131 -11.24 5.54 -5.21
CA ILE A 131 -10.02 4.73 -5.13
C ILE A 131 -9.41 4.76 -3.72
N CYS A 132 -9.35 5.94 -3.09
CA CYS A 132 -8.81 6.07 -1.75
C CYS A 132 -9.69 5.37 -0.69
N LEU A 133 -11.02 5.46 -0.82
CA LEU A 133 -11.96 4.77 0.07
C LEU A 133 -11.82 3.24 -0.06
N LEU A 134 -11.68 2.72 -1.29
CA LEU A 134 -11.39 1.30 -1.51
C LEU A 134 -10.05 0.90 -0.87
N GLY A 135 -9.02 1.74 -1.00
CA GLY A 135 -7.72 1.52 -0.37
C GLY A 135 -7.80 1.47 1.16
N ILE A 136 -8.57 2.36 1.79
CA ILE A 136 -8.81 2.34 3.24
C ILE A 136 -9.56 1.07 3.64
N TYR A 137 -10.63 0.73 2.92
CA TYR A 137 -11.40 -0.49 3.16
C TYR A 137 -10.55 -1.75 3.04
N ARG A 138 -9.67 -1.84 2.03
CA ARG A 138 -8.74 -2.98 1.88
C ARG A 138 -7.76 -3.09 3.04
N LEU A 139 -7.27 -1.97 3.56
CA LEU A 139 -6.24 -1.97 4.62
C LEU A 139 -6.81 -2.17 6.03
N GLN A 140 -8.01 -1.64 6.32
CA GLN A 140 -8.56 -1.62 7.69
C GLN A 140 -9.89 -2.36 7.84
N GLY A 141 -10.56 -2.73 6.74
CA GLY A 141 -11.87 -3.36 6.77
C GLY A 141 -12.97 -2.44 7.29
N LEU A 142 -14.06 -3.02 7.80
CA LEU A 142 -15.15 -2.26 8.40
C LEU A 142 -14.89 -1.97 9.89
N PRO A 143 -15.31 -0.79 10.39
CA PRO A 143 -15.23 -0.49 11.81
C PRO A 143 -16.11 -1.44 12.63
N LYS A 144 -15.55 -1.99 13.71
CA LYS A 144 -16.34 -2.68 14.73
C LYS A 144 -16.98 -1.63 15.64
N ARG A 145 -18.28 -1.73 15.93
CA ARG A 145 -19.06 -0.73 16.70
C ARG A 145 -18.38 -0.30 18.01
N ASN A 146 -17.72 -1.24 18.70
CA ASN A 146 -17.10 -0.98 20.00
C ASN A 146 -15.70 -0.31 19.93
N HIS A 147 -15.10 -0.19 18.74
CA HIS A 147 -13.73 0.33 18.55
C HIS A 147 -13.65 1.43 17.48
N ILE A 148 -14.71 2.24 17.35
CA ILE A 148 -14.76 3.30 16.31
C ILE A 148 -13.65 4.35 16.51
N GLN A 149 -13.35 4.74 17.74
CA GLN A 149 -12.30 5.74 18.02
C GLN A 149 -10.91 5.23 17.61
N GLU A 150 -10.56 3.99 17.97
CA GLU A 150 -9.31 3.36 17.54
C GLU A 150 -9.27 3.18 16.02
N TYR A 151 -10.39 2.83 15.40
CA TYR A 151 -10.49 2.72 13.95
C TYR A 151 -10.21 4.07 13.27
N ILE A 152 -10.81 5.16 13.76
CA ILE A 152 -10.56 6.52 13.26
C ILE A 152 -9.08 6.89 13.40
N HIS A 153 -8.47 6.58 14.55
CA HIS A 153 -7.05 6.83 14.78
C HIS A 153 -6.14 6.03 13.82
N LYS A 154 -6.53 4.80 13.47
CA LYS A 154 -5.78 3.99 12.48
C LYS A 154 -5.95 4.52 11.07
N ILE A 155 -7.16 4.86 10.65
CA ILE A 155 -7.38 5.36 9.27
C ILE A 155 -6.73 6.72 9.06
N ILE A 156 -6.68 7.61 10.06
CA ILE A 156 -6.11 8.96 9.86
C ILE A 156 -4.60 8.93 9.60
N GLN A 157 -3.92 7.88 10.06
CA GLN A 157 -2.51 7.63 9.80
C GLN A 157 -2.26 7.07 8.39
N LEU A 158 -3.30 6.62 7.68
CA LEU A 158 -3.16 6.12 6.32
C LEU A 158 -2.97 7.25 5.32
N GLU A 159 -2.06 7.03 4.38
CA GLU A 159 -1.81 7.97 3.30
C GLU A 159 -3.07 8.22 2.44
N PHE A 160 -3.91 7.19 2.24
CA PHE A 160 -5.18 7.33 1.54
C PHE A 160 -6.12 8.35 2.18
N THR A 161 -6.18 8.42 3.51
CA THR A 161 -7.02 9.38 4.22
C THR A 161 -6.53 10.81 4.01
N SER A 162 -5.22 11.03 4.13
CA SER A 162 -4.62 12.33 3.84
C SER A 162 -4.81 12.74 2.36
N ASN A 163 -4.76 11.78 1.42
CA ASN A 163 -5.03 12.04 0.02
C ASN A 163 -6.50 12.42 -0.22
N ILE A 164 -7.47 11.86 0.52
CA ILE A 164 -8.88 12.29 0.42
C ILE A 164 -9.01 13.76 0.81
N PHE A 165 -8.43 14.19 1.93
CA PHE A 165 -8.45 15.60 2.33
C PHE A 165 -7.80 16.50 1.28
N TYR A 166 -6.69 16.05 0.69
CA TYR A 166 -6.05 16.75 -0.41
C TYR A 166 -6.93 16.84 -1.66
N ILE A 167 -7.57 15.74 -2.07
CA ILE A 167 -8.46 15.70 -3.26
C ILE A 167 -9.66 16.62 -3.08
N PHE A 168 -10.21 16.75 -1.86
CA PHE A 168 -11.26 17.73 -1.60
C PHE A 168 -10.84 19.16 -1.95
N SER A 169 -9.57 19.51 -1.73
CA SER A 169 -9.04 20.81 -2.16
C SER A 169 -9.02 20.97 -3.68
N LEU A 170 -8.82 19.87 -4.43
CA LEU A 170 -8.71 19.87 -5.90
C LEU A 170 -10.04 20.17 -6.61
N PHE A 171 -11.17 20.09 -5.92
CA PHE A 171 -12.45 20.53 -6.49
C PHE A 171 -12.52 22.05 -6.72
N THR A 172 -11.64 22.82 -6.06
CA THR A 172 -11.57 24.27 -6.18
C THR A 172 -10.41 24.74 -7.08
N ILE A 173 -9.65 23.82 -7.67
CA ILE A 173 -8.43 24.12 -8.41
C ILE A 173 -8.47 23.50 -9.80
N ASP A 174 -8.35 24.35 -10.82
CA ASP A 174 -8.26 23.94 -12.21
C ASP A 174 -6.79 23.96 -12.66
N SER A 175 -5.93 23.19 -11.97
CA SER A 175 -4.52 23.07 -12.33
C SER A 175 -4.03 21.63 -12.22
N PHE A 176 -3.52 21.14 -13.35
CA PHE A 176 -2.94 19.81 -13.48
C PHE A 176 -1.78 19.56 -12.50
N ALA A 177 -1.00 20.60 -12.18
CA ALA A 177 0.14 20.47 -11.26
C ALA A 177 -0.28 19.93 -9.88
N PHE A 178 -1.49 20.29 -9.43
CA PHE A 178 -2.01 19.82 -8.14
C PHE A 178 -2.51 18.37 -8.19
N GLN A 179 -2.71 17.77 -9.36
CA GLN A 179 -3.02 16.34 -9.49
C GLN A 179 -1.79 15.45 -9.33
N LEU A 180 -0.59 16.00 -9.54
CA LEU A 180 0.65 15.23 -9.58
C LEU A 180 0.90 14.40 -8.30
N PRO A 181 0.66 14.90 -7.07
CA PRO A 181 0.82 14.07 -5.87
C PRO A 181 -0.09 12.83 -5.84
N ILE A 182 -1.33 12.97 -6.33
CA ILE A 182 -2.29 11.86 -6.41
C ILE A 182 -1.87 10.89 -7.52
N ALA A 183 -1.46 11.42 -8.67
CA ALA A 183 -0.93 10.61 -9.77
C ALA A 183 0.28 9.77 -9.33
N LEU A 184 1.27 10.35 -8.63
CA LEU A 184 2.43 9.60 -8.14
C LEU A 184 2.03 8.51 -7.14
N HIS A 185 1.08 8.79 -6.25
CA HIS A 185 0.59 7.80 -5.29
C HIS A 185 -0.12 6.63 -6.01
N PHE A 186 -0.98 6.92 -6.97
CA PHE A 186 -1.66 5.90 -7.75
C PHE A 186 -0.71 5.16 -8.70
N MET A 187 0.38 5.79 -9.14
CA MET A 187 1.38 5.17 -10.02
C MET A 187 2.09 4.02 -9.31
N VAL A 188 2.50 4.27 -8.05
CA VAL A 188 3.07 3.23 -7.19
C VAL A 188 2.07 2.11 -6.97
N GLY A 189 0.81 2.44 -6.63
CA GLY A 189 -0.22 1.43 -6.40
C GLY A 189 -0.58 0.63 -7.67
N ALA A 190 -0.60 1.27 -8.84
CA ALA A 190 -0.84 0.63 -10.13
C ALA A 190 0.31 -0.30 -10.50
N ALA A 191 1.57 0.10 -10.28
CA ALA A 191 2.73 -0.75 -10.53
C ALA A 191 2.78 -1.97 -9.60
N GLU A 192 2.48 -1.79 -8.31
CA GLU A 192 2.38 -2.88 -7.34
C GLU A 192 1.29 -3.89 -7.75
N PHE A 193 0.12 -3.40 -8.19
CA PHE A 193 -0.97 -4.22 -8.69
C PHE A 193 -0.60 -4.92 -10.01
N TRP A 194 -0.03 -4.20 -10.99
CA TRP A 194 0.33 -4.75 -12.29
C TRP A 194 1.31 -5.92 -12.16
N LYS A 195 2.28 -5.81 -11.24
CA LYS A 195 3.21 -6.91 -10.92
C LYS A 195 2.53 -8.13 -10.32
N GLN A 196 1.41 -7.97 -9.61
CA GLN A 196 0.67 -9.09 -9.02
C GLN A 196 -0.14 -9.86 -10.06
N ILE A 197 -0.65 -9.19 -11.09
CA ILE A 197 -1.56 -9.79 -12.08
C ILE A 197 -0.88 -10.16 -13.39
N ASN A 198 0.24 -9.51 -13.74
CA ASN A 198 0.93 -9.73 -15.00
C ASN A 198 2.20 -10.55 -14.78
N HIS A 199 2.24 -11.72 -15.40
CA HIS A 199 3.35 -12.66 -15.36
C HIS A 199 4.14 -12.71 -16.67
N GLU A 200 3.73 -11.94 -17.68
CA GLU A 200 4.42 -11.89 -18.97
C GLU A 200 5.55 -10.87 -18.95
N ASP A 201 6.74 -11.31 -19.35
CA ASP A 201 7.91 -10.46 -19.48
C ASP A 201 7.74 -9.49 -20.67
N GLY A 202 7.35 -8.25 -20.34
CA GLY A 202 7.13 -7.19 -21.31
C GLY A 202 7.53 -5.80 -20.80
N ILE A 203 7.39 -4.79 -21.66
CA ILE A 203 7.70 -3.39 -21.33
C ILE A 203 6.89 -2.92 -20.12
N SER A 204 5.61 -3.31 -20.05
CA SER A 204 4.72 -2.93 -18.93
C SER A 204 5.20 -3.50 -17.59
N LEU A 205 5.67 -4.75 -17.55
CA LEU A 205 6.23 -5.37 -16.35
C LEU A 205 7.59 -4.76 -15.97
N LYS A 206 8.43 -4.41 -16.95
CA LYS A 206 9.69 -3.67 -16.71
C LYS A 206 9.43 -2.31 -16.05
N ILE A 207 8.46 -1.56 -16.55
CA ILE A 207 8.04 -0.26 -15.97
C ILE A 207 7.52 -0.46 -14.55
N ALA A 208 6.65 -1.44 -14.33
CA ALA A 208 6.12 -1.74 -12.99
C ALA A 208 7.24 -2.12 -12.00
N ASN A 209 8.21 -2.92 -12.43
CA ASN A 209 9.38 -3.26 -11.63
C ASN A 209 10.26 -2.04 -11.33
N TYR A 210 10.49 -1.16 -12.31
CA TYR A 210 11.23 0.08 -12.08
C TYR A 210 10.55 0.97 -11.03
N ILE A 211 9.23 1.18 -11.14
CA ILE A 211 8.46 1.97 -10.18
C ILE A 211 8.52 1.34 -8.79
N LYS A 212 8.37 0.01 -8.69
CA LYS A 212 8.45 -0.70 -7.40
C LYS A 212 9.83 -0.57 -6.76
N ASN A 213 10.89 -0.71 -7.54
CA ASN A 213 12.26 -0.61 -7.04
C ASN A 213 12.59 0.81 -6.57
N ASN A 214 12.00 1.84 -7.21
CA ASN A 214 12.17 3.25 -6.85
C ASN A 214 11.02 3.80 -5.98
N ARG A 215 10.21 2.92 -5.36
CA ARG A 215 9.01 3.30 -4.60
C ARG A 215 9.29 4.39 -3.57
N THR A 216 10.35 4.23 -2.78
CA THR A 216 10.70 5.17 -1.72
C THR A 216 11.01 6.56 -2.28
N GLU A 217 11.76 6.63 -3.37
CA GLU A 217 12.09 7.91 -4.02
C GLU A 217 10.86 8.58 -4.64
N ILE A 218 9.96 7.81 -5.25
CA ILE A 218 8.72 8.32 -5.84
C ILE A 218 7.81 8.88 -4.73
N ILE A 219 7.65 8.16 -3.63
CA ILE A 219 6.86 8.63 -2.48
C ILE A 219 7.50 9.85 -1.83
N LEU A 220 8.83 9.90 -1.70
CA LEU A 220 9.54 11.07 -1.21
C LEU A 220 9.34 12.27 -2.15
N THR A 221 9.45 12.05 -3.46
CA THR A 221 9.23 13.08 -4.50
C THR A 221 7.80 13.62 -4.43
N LYS A 222 6.81 12.76 -4.24
CA LYS A 222 5.43 13.16 -3.98
C LYS A 222 5.34 14.14 -2.80
N GLN A 223 5.90 13.80 -1.64
CA GLN A 223 5.82 14.69 -0.48
C GLN A 223 6.53 16.03 -0.72
N LYS A 224 7.68 16.03 -1.42
CA LYS A 224 8.38 17.25 -1.83
C LYS A 224 7.48 18.13 -2.71
N ILE A 225 6.81 17.54 -3.70
CA ILE A 225 5.87 18.26 -4.58
C ILE A 225 4.74 18.88 -3.77
N GLU A 226 4.16 18.19 -2.79
CA GLU A 226 3.11 18.75 -1.93
C GLU A 226 3.59 20.00 -1.16
N ILE A 227 4.81 19.96 -0.62
CA ILE A 227 5.42 21.13 0.05
C ILE A 227 5.65 22.26 -0.95
N TYR A 228 6.17 21.98 -2.15
CA TYR A 228 6.36 23.00 -3.17
C TYR A 228 5.03 23.59 -3.67
N LEU A 229 3.97 22.79 -3.78
CA LEU A 229 2.63 23.26 -4.13
C LEU A 229 2.05 24.17 -3.03
N PHE A 230 2.32 23.88 -1.76
CA PHE A 230 1.99 24.81 -0.68
C PHE A 230 2.70 26.15 -0.85
N LEU A 231 4.02 26.14 -1.07
CA LEU A 231 4.80 27.36 -1.27
C LEU A 231 4.35 28.14 -2.52
N TYR A 232 4.03 27.42 -3.60
CA TYR A 232 3.43 27.98 -4.79
C TYR A 232 2.08 28.64 -4.48
N SER A 233 1.23 28.00 -3.69
CA SER A 233 -0.05 28.57 -3.27
C SER A 233 0.11 29.80 -2.40
N VAL A 234 1.15 29.88 -1.55
CA VAL A 234 1.46 31.11 -0.80
C VAL A 234 1.87 32.24 -1.74
N PHE A 235 2.77 31.97 -2.69
CA PHE A 235 3.18 32.96 -3.69
C PHE A 235 2.01 33.40 -4.57
N GLY A 236 1.16 32.44 -4.96
CA GLY A 236 -0.03 32.65 -5.78
C GLY A 236 -1.03 33.64 -5.18
N ILE A 237 -1.10 33.76 -3.85
CA ILE A 237 -1.99 34.71 -3.17
C ILE A 237 -1.59 36.15 -3.51
N PHE A 238 -0.28 36.44 -3.52
CA PHE A 238 0.23 37.78 -3.83
C PHE A 238 -0.03 38.19 -5.28
N ILE A 239 -0.03 37.23 -6.21
CA ILE A 239 -0.32 37.46 -7.63
C ILE A 239 -1.78 37.18 -8.00
N LYS A 240 -2.67 36.98 -7.01
CA LYS A 240 -4.11 36.67 -7.18
C LYS A 240 -4.39 35.46 -8.09
N LYS A 241 -3.50 34.46 -8.10
CA LYS A 241 -3.66 33.18 -8.81
C LYS A 241 -4.19 32.06 -7.92
N THR A 242 -4.04 32.17 -6.61
CA THR A 242 -4.55 31.22 -5.63
C THR A 242 -5.29 31.95 -4.51
N SER A 243 -6.20 31.25 -3.83
CA SER A 243 -6.92 31.80 -2.68
C SER A 243 -6.21 31.45 -1.36
N PHE A 244 -6.43 32.26 -0.34
CA PHE A 244 -5.93 32.00 1.01
C PHE A 244 -6.48 30.69 1.58
N ILE A 245 -7.77 30.42 1.37
CA ILE A 245 -8.43 29.16 1.79
C ILE A 245 -7.72 27.96 1.16
N HIS A 246 -7.37 28.06 -0.13
CA HIS A 246 -6.67 26.98 -0.81
C HIS A 246 -5.30 26.68 -0.20
N ALA A 247 -4.49 27.72 0.08
CA ALA A 247 -3.22 27.56 0.77
C ALA A 247 -3.38 26.96 2.19
N MET A 248 -4.43 27.37 2.93
CA MET A 248 -4.73 26.78 4.24
C MET A 248 -5.04 25.28 4.14
N ILE A 249 -5.86 24.85 3.18
CA ILE A 249 -6.21 23.42 3.05
C ILE A 249 -4.97 22.58 2.76
N ILE A 250 -4.10 23.01 1.84
CA ILE A 250 -2.85 22.29 1.57
C ILE A 250 -1.95 22.27 2.81
N PHE A 251 -1.83 23.42 3.50
CA PHE A 251 -1.02 23.49 4.71
C PHE A 251 -1.50 22.53 5.79
N GLN A 252 -2.82 22.44 6.01
CA GLN A 252 -3.41 21.50 6.97
C GLN A 252 -3.12 20.04 6.59
N ASN A 253 -3.14 19.70 5.29
CA ASN A 253 -2.74 18.37 4.85
C ASN A 253 -1.25 18.09 5.09
N VAL A 254 -0.37 19.08 4.86
CA VAL A 254 1.06 18.96 5.18
C VAL A 254 1.28 18.79 6.69
N LEU A 255 0.58 19.55 7.53
CA LEU A 255 0.64 19.42 8.99
C LEU A 255 0.21 18.02 9.44
N LEU A 256 -0.93 17.53 8.93
CA LEU A 256 -1.43 16.20 9.25
C LEU A 256 -0.40 15.13 8.89
N LYS A 257 0.19 15.21 7.70
CA LYS A 257 1.23 14.28 7.26
C LYS A 257 2.52 14.39 8.07
N THR A 258 2.89 15.57 8.53
CA THR A 258 4.10 15.76 9.36
C THR A 258 4.01 14.95 10.66
N LYS A 259 2.80 14.80 11.23
CA LYS A 259 2.58 14.09 12.49
C LYS A 259 2.67 12.56 12.36
N PHE A 260 2.33 12.01 11.19
CA PHE A 260 2.14 10.55 11.04
C PHE A 260 2.91 9.91 9.87
N ASN A 261 3.50 10.69 8.96
CA ASN A 261 4.16 10.18 7.75
C ASN A 261 5.65 10.53 7.74
N ILE A 262 6.50 9.52 7.95
CA ILE A 262 7.95 9.66 7.96
C ILE A 262 8.51 10.21 6.63
N ASN A 263 7.88 9.92 5.50
CA ASN A 263 8.32 10.45 4.21
C ASN A 263 8.10 11.96 4.10
N MET A 264 7.07 12.51 4.78
CA MET A 264 6.85 13.95 4.84
C MET A 264 7.96 14.62 5.67
N ILE A 265 8.32 14.03 6.81
CA ILE A 265 9.43 14.51 7.65
C ILE A 265 10.74 14.49 6.86
N ASN A 266 11.04 13.40 6.16
CA ASN A 266 12.22 13.27 5.33
C ASN A 266 12.23 14.29 4.17
N ALA A 267 11.07 14.55 3.55
CA ALA A 267 10.95 15.57 2.51
C ALA A 267 11.23 16.98 3.06
N GLN A 268 10.71 17.31 4.26
CA GLN A 268 10.99 18.58 4.93
C GLN A 268 12.47 18.74 5.26
N ALA A 269 13.10 17.70 5.82
CA ALA A 269 14.53 17.72 6.11
C ALA A 269 15.36 17.92 4.84
N TYR A 270 15.03 17.23 3.75
CA TYR A 270 15.68 17.41 2.46
C TYR A 270 15.54 18.85 1.95
N ILE A 271 14.32 19.40 1.96
CA ILE A 271 14.09 20.77 1.49
C ILE A 271 14.82 21.76 2.38
N ARG A 272 14.86 21.55 3.70
CA ARG A 272 15.64 22.39 4.64
C ARG A 272 17.12 22.43 4.26
N VAL A 273 17.74 21.27 4.03
CA VAL A 273 19.16 21.19 3.66
C VAL A 273 19.40 21.85 2.30
N TRP A 274 18.56 21.56 1.31
CA TRP A 274 18.64 22.19 -0.01
C TRP A 274 18.48 23.71 0.08
N TYR A 275 17.57 24.18 0.93
CA TYR A 275 17.29 25.59 1.13
C TYR A 275 18.49 26.29 1.77
N ALA A 276 19.08 25.69 2.81
CA ALA A 276 20.30 26.18 3.44
C ALA A 276 21.42 26.31 2.41
N ASP A 277 21.74 25.23 1.69
CA ASP A 277 22.77 25.18 0.64
C ASP A 277 22.58 26.27 -0.43
N LYS A 278 21.36 26.41 -0.97
CA LYS A 278 21.10 27.33 -2.08
C LYS A 278 21.06 28.81 -1.68
N LEU A 279 20.90 29.14 -0.41
CA LEU A 279 20.87 30.56 0.02
C LEU A 279 22.11 30.99 0.74
N SER A 280 22.83 30.07 1.38
CA SER A 280 24.12 30.36 2.02
C SER A 280 25.22 30.57 0.97
N GLU A 281 25.18 29.86 -0.17
CA GLU A 281 26.32 29.82 -1.08
C GLU A 281 26.09 30.43 -2.48
N ASN A 282 24.86 30.50 -3.00
CA ASN A 282 24.65 30.94 -4.39
C ASN A 282 24.48 32.47 -4.55
N ARG A 283 25.50 33.11 -5.16
CA ARG A 283 25.45 34.48 -5.71
C ARG A 283 24.52 34.63 -6.93
N ILE A 284 23.89 33.55 -7.38
CA ILE A 284 23.07 33.51 -8.61
C ILE A 284 21.67 34.12 -8.39
N LEU A 285 21.14 34.04 -7.18
CA LEU A 285 19.81 34.59 -6.86
C LEU A 285 19.89 36.08 -6.51
N PRO A 286 19.09 36.94 -7.17
CA PRO A 286 18.96 38.34 -6.80
C PRO A 286 18.65 38.50 -5.30
N GLU A 287 19.27 39.49 -4.66
CA GLU A 287 19.19 39.65 -3.20
C GLU A 287 17.74 39.77 -2.69
N GLY A 288 16.88 40.47 -3.43
CA GLY A 288 15.46 40.59 -3.10
C GLY A 288 14.74 39.23 -3.07
N LEU A 289 14.96 38.39 -4.08
CA LEU A 289 14.38 37.05 -4.16
C LEU A 289 14.86 36.14 -3.02
N ARG A 290 16.15 36.21 -2.68
CA ARG A 290 16.74 35.48 -1.55
C ARG A 290 16.09 35.88 -0.22
N LYS A 291 15.85 37.17 0.03
CA LYS A 291 15.15 37.66 1.23
C LYS A 291 13.70 37.19 1.28
N ILE A 292 12.97 37.29 0.17
CA ILE A 292 11.57 36.84 0.08
C ILE A 292 11.45 35.36 0.34
N LEU A 293 12.25 34.53 -0.35
CA LEU A 293 12.26 33.10 -0.12
C LEU A 293 12.57 32.81 1.36
N SER A 294 13.55 33.52 1.95
CA SER A 294 13.99 33.24 3.34
C SER A 294 12.89 33.53 4.33
N LEU A 295 12.14 34.60 4.10
CA LEU A 295 10.97 34.93 4.89
C LEU A 295 9.88 33.86 4.76
N ILE A 296 9.58 33.41 3.54
CA ILE A 296 8.57 32.38 3.28
C ILE A 296 8.95 31.06 3.98
N TRP A 297 10.20 30.61 3.84
CA TRP A 297 10.67 29.37 4.45
C TRP A 297 10.67 29.45 5.98
N LYS A 298 11.21 30.53 6.56
CA LYS A 298 11.16 30.74 8.02
C LYS A 298 9.72 30.80 8.54
N GLY A 299 8.82 31.43 7.78
CA GLY A 299 7.39 31.45 8.06
C GLY A 299 6.79 30.05 8.07
N TYR A 300 7.09 29.24 7.06
CA TYR A 300 6.68 27.83 6.99
C TYR A 300 7.18 27.02 8.20
N GLU A 301 8.47 27.09 8.54
CA GLU A 301 9.02 26.37 9.68
C GLU A 301 8.39 26.80 11.01
N LYS A 302 8.16 28.11 11.19
CA LYS A 302 7.49 28.63 12.38
C LYS A 302 6.04 28.13 12.47
N LEU A 303 5.33 28.08 11.36
CA LEU A 303 3.98 27.54 11.31
C LEU A 303 3.95 26.04 11.62
N LEU A 304 4.92 25.25 11.12
CA LEU A 304 5.04 23.84 11.48
C LEU A 304 5.32 23.62 12.99
N HIS A 305 6.07 24.51 13.62
CA HIS A 305 6.33 24.42 15.07
C HIS A 305 5.15 24.86 15.94
N LEU A 306 4.28 25.73 15.41
CA LEU A 306 3.17 26.30 16.17
C LEU A 306 1.92 25.38 16.20
N PHE A 307 1.78 24.46 15.24
CA PHE A 307 0.61 23.59 15.05
C PHE A 307 0.95 22.09 15.07
#